data_AF-A0A7S4HXX9-F1
#
_entry.id   AF-A0A7S4HXX9-F1
#
_cell.length_a   1.000
_cell.length_b   1.000
_cell.length_c   1.000
_cell.angle_alpha   90.00
_cell.angle_beta   90.00
_cell.angle_gamma   90.00
#
_symmetry.space_group_name_H-M   'P 1'
#
loop_
_entity.id
_entity.type
_entity.pdbx_description
1 polymer ?
#
loop_
_entity_poly.entity_id
_entity_poly.type
_entity_poly.pdbx_seq_one_letter_code
_entity_poly.pdbx_strand_id
1 'polypeptide(L)'
;LDLRVGGKGVGKESVYVYHGCTIGATFVSILESIVKFIKDNPGEFLFLDIVFEYGRKITDEQRSFLFDVIKSSVGDNAITKEDKADWFKTSDVTLGQLAEHKKN
;
A
#
# COMPACT_ATOMS: atom_id res chain seq x y z
N LEU A 1 -8.25 1.98 3.42
CA LEU A 1 -8.65 1.71 2.02
C LEU A 1 -8.51 0.23 1.77
N ASP A 2 -9.51 -0.38 1.15
CA ASP A 2 -9.47 -1.76 0.66
C ASP A 2 -9.19 -1.73 -0.85
N LEU A 3 -8.00 -2.14 -1.26
CA LEU A 3 -7.55 -2.18 -2.64
C LEU A 3 -7.53 -3.62 -3.13
N ARG A 4 -8.48 -3.93 -4.01
CA ARG A 4 -8.57 -5.23 -4.69
C ARG A 4 -7.71 -5.20 -5.95
N VAL A 5 -6.67 -6.04 -6.04
CA VAL A 5 -5.69 -6.00 -7.14
C VAL A 5 -5.61 -7.31 -7.91
N GLY A 6 -5.30 -7.22 -9.20
CA GLY A 6 -5.15 -8.38 -10.08
C GLY A 6 -4.19 -8.11 -11.24
N GLY A 7 -3.54 -9.17 -11.74
CA GLY A 7 -2.69 -9.10 -12.92
C GLY A 7 -3.52 -9.07 -14.20
N LYS A 8 -3.04 -8.35 -15.22
CA LYS A 8 -3.63 -8.30 -16.56
C LYS A 8 -2.55 -8.42 -17.62
N GLY A 9 -2.44 -9.58 -18.25
CA GLY A 9 -1.41 -9.81 -19.27
C GLY A 9 -0.06 -10.20 -18.66
N VAL A 10 1.00 -10.04 -19.46
CA VAL A 10 2.33 -10.63 -19.20
C VAL A 10 3.34 -9.68 -18.56
N GLY A 11 3.13 -8.35 -18.60
CA GLY A 11 4.05 -7.40 -17.98
C GLY A 11 4.00 -7.44 -16.45
N LYS A 12 5.15 -7.31 -15.79
CA LYS A 12 5.25 -7.27 -14.31
C LYS A 12 4.53 -6.04 -13.73
N GLU A 13 4.50 -4.95 -14.48
CA GLU A 13 3.82 -3.70 -14.17
C GLU A 13 2.31 -3.72 -14.45
N SER A 14 1.82 -4.78 -15.11
CA SER A 14 0.42 -4.89 -15.52
C SER A 14 -0.48 -5.35 -14.37
N VAL A 15 -0.47 -4.60 -13.28
CA VAL A 15 -1.32 -4.81 -12.11
C VAL A 15 -2.33 -3.67 -11.98
N TYR A 16 -3.60 -4.03 -11.82
CA TYR A 16 -4.72 -3.09 -11.81
C TYR A 16 -5.57 -3.28 -10.56
N VAL A 17 -6.26 -2.21 -10.18
CA VAL A 17 -7.33 -2.26 -9.18
C VAL A 17 -8.62 -2.76 -9.85
N TYR A 18 -9.36 -3.61 -9.14
CA TYR A 18 -10.59 -4.22 -9.63
C TYR A 18 -11.77 -3.92 -8.69
N HIS A 19 -12.97 -4.01 -9.26
CA HIS A 19 -14.21 -4.16 -8.53
C HIS A 19 -15.03 -5.26 -9.20
N GLY A 20 -14.91 -6.49 -8.70
CA GLY A 20 -15.48 -7.67 -9.34
C GLY A 20 -14.93 -7.85 -10.76
N CYS A 21 -15.81 -7.82 -11.75
CA CYS A 21 -15.43 -7.93 -13.15
C CYS A 21 -14.84 -6.64 -13.76
N THR A 22 -15.01 -5.49 -13.09
CA THR A 22 -14.63 -4.18 -13.62
C THR A 22 -13.17 -3.88 -13.33
N ILE A 23 -12.45 -3.38 -14.34
CA ILE A 23 -11.07 -2.91 -14.20
C ILE A 23 -11.05 -1.40 -13.99
N GLY A 24 -10.28 -0.97 -13.00
CA GLY A 24 -10.01 0.43 -12.71
C GLY A 24 -8.63 0.86 -13.18
N ALA A 25 -8.03 1.77 -12.41
CA ALA A 25 -6.70 2.30 -12.68
C ALA A 25 -5.58 1.28 -12.38
N THR A 26 -4.36 1.57 -12.84
CA THR A 26 -3.19 0.78 -12.49
C THR A 26 -2.89 0.91 -11.01
N PHE A 27 -2.33 -0.14 -10.40
CA PHE A 27 -1.94 -0.08 -8.99
C PHE A 27 -0.95 1.07 -8.73
N VAL A 28 0.01 1.28 -9.65
CA VAL A 28 1.02 2.34 -9.54
C VAL A 28 0.37 3.72 -9.48
N SER A 29 -0.60 4.02 -10.35
CA SER A 29 -1.28 5.33 -10.35
C SER A 29 -2.06 5.61 -9.05
N ILE A 30 -2.66 4.57 -8.46
CA ILE A 30 -3.34 4.68 -7.17
C ILE A 30 -2.33 4.89 -6.04
N LEU A 31 -1.21 4.17 -6.06
CA LEU A 31 -0.15 4.33 -5.09
C LEU A 31 0.47 5.73 -5.14
N GLU A 32 0.72 6.28 -6.33
CA GLU A 32 1.19 7.66 -6.52
C GLU A 32 0.22 8.68 -5.92
N SER A 33 -1.09 8.46 -6.11
CA SER A 33 -2.13 9.31 -5.52
C SER A 33 -2.14 9.24 -3.99
N ILE A 34 -1.95 8.04 -3.43
CA ILE A 34 -1.85 7.85 -1.97
C ILE A 34 -0.60 8.54 -1.43
N VAL A 35 0.56 8.36 -2.06
CA VAL A 35 1.81 8.99 -1.64
C VAL A 35 1.71 10.51 -1.71
N LYS A 36 1.07 11.04 -2.76
CA LYS A 36 0.78 12.47 -2.87
C LYS A 36 -0.10 12.93 -1.71
N PHE A 37 -1.18 12.21 -1.39
CA PHE A 37 -2.05 12.54 -0.28
C PHE A 37 -1.30 12.59 1.06
N ILE A 38 -0.47 11.59 1.37
CA ILE A 38 0.32 11.53 2.61
C ILE A 38 1.29 12.73 2.69
N LYS A 39 1.95 13.08 1.57
CA LYS A 39 2.87 14.23 1.51
C LYS A 39 2.15 15.57 1.71
N ASP A 40 0.98 15.71 1.11
CA ASP A 40 0.19 16.94 1.18
C ASP A 40 -0.51 17.09 2.56
N ASN A 41 -0.64 16.01 3.33
CA ASN A 41 -1.35 15.96 4.62
C ASN A 41 -0.53 15.21 5.70
N PRO A 42 0.54 15.81 6.25
CA PRO A 42 1.50 15.12 7.13
C PRO A 42 0.94 14.66 8.48
N GLY A 43 -0.27 15.09 8.88
CA GLY A 43 -0.94 14.62 10.08
C GLY A 43 -1.88 13.43 9.86
N GLU A 44 -2.08 13.01 8.60
CA GLU A 44 -2.99 11.94 8.26
C GLU A 44 -2.32 10.57 8.33
N PHE A 45 -3.10 9.57 8.72
CA PHE A 45 -2.66 8.18 8.78
C PHE A 45 -3.61 7.29 7.98
N LEU A 46 -3.04 6.38 7.18
CA LEU A 46 -3.82 5.53 6.27
C LEU A 46 -3.54 4.05 6.53
N PHE A 47 -4.61 3.29 6.74
CA PHE A 47 -4.55 1.83 6.64
C PHE A 47 -4.85 1.42 5.20
N LEU A 48 -3.94 0.67 4.58
CA LEU A 48 -4.14 0.05 3.28
C LEU A 48 -4.24 -1.45 3.46
N ASP A 49 -5.36 -2.02 3.01
CA ASP A 49 -5.51 -3.45 2.80
C ASP A 49 -5.36 -3.73 1.31
N ILE A 50 -4.42 -4.60 0.94
CA ILE A 50 -4.15 -4.97 -0.45
C ILE A 50 -4.53 -6.43 -0.60
N VAL A 51 -5.64 -6.66 -1.28
CA VAL A 51 -6.25 -7.98 -1.39
C VAL A 51 -6.22 -8.43 -2.85
N PHE A 52 -5.85 -9.68 -3.09
CA PHE A 52 -5.91 -10.24 -4.44
C PHE A 52 -7.35 -10.55 -4.84
N GLU A 53 -7.80 -9.99 -5.95
CA GLU A 53 -9.18 -10.13 -6.43
C GLU A 53 -9.48 -11.58 -6.84
N TYR A 54 -10.64 -12.08 -6.42
CA TYR A 54 -11.02 -13.47 -6.64
C TYR A 54 -11.06 -13.83 -8.13
N GLY A 55 -10.49 -14.99 -8.48
CA GLY A 55 -10.43 -15.48 -9.86
C GLY A 55 -9.42 -14.75 -10.75
N ARG A 56 -8.68 -13.76 -10.24
CA ARG A 56 -7.59 -13.09 -10.96
C ARG A 56 -6.25 -13.65 -10.49
N LYS A 57 -5.39 -14.01 -11.44
CA LYS A 57 -4.03 -14.46 -11.14
C LYS A 57 -3.10 -13.26 -11.10
N ILE A 58 -2.17 -13.28 -10.16
CA ILE A 58 -0.98 -12.43 -10.13
C ILE A 58 0.21 -13.39 -10.23
N THR A 59 1.13 -13.13 -11.15
CA THR A 59 2.37 -13.89 -11.26
C THR A 59 3.33 -13.53 -10.13
N ASP A 60 4.32 -14.37 -9.85
CA ASP A 60 5.33 -14.06 -8.84
C ASP A 60 6.14 -12.81 -9.20
N GLU A 61 6.37 -12.56 -10.49
CA GLU A 61 7.01 -11.33 -10.98
C GLU A 61 6.17 -10.08 -10.69
N GLN A 62 4.85 -10.14 -10.95
CA GLN A 62 3.92 -9.06 -10.63
C GLN A 62 3.82 -8.83 -9.12
N ARG A 63 3.84 -9.90 -8.32
CA ARG A 63 3.84 -9.82 -6.86
C ARG A 63 5.12 -9.16 -6.34
N SER A 64 6.28 -9.58 -6.83
CA SER A 64 7.57 -8.96 -6.45
C SER A 64 7.59 -7.48 -6.83
N PHE A 65 7.13 -7.15 -8.04
CA PHE A 65 6.99 -5.76 -8.48
C PHE A 65 6.08 -4.93 -7.56
N LEU A 66 4.94 -5.47 -7.12
CA LEU A 66 4.06 -4.80 -6.15
C LEU A 66 4.78 -4.46 -4.85
N PHE A 67 5.51 -5.42 -4.26
CA PHE A 67 6.23 -5.17 -3.02
C PHE A 67 7.35 -4.14 -3.20
N ASP A 68 8.09 -4.22 -4.31
CA ASP A 68 9.17 -3.28 -4.63
C ASP A 68 8.64 -1.85 -4.82
N VAL A 69 7.53 -1.69 -5.55
CA VAL A 69 6.94 -0.36 -5.77
C VAL A 69 6.35 0.22 -4.50
N ILE A 70 5.69 -0.59 -3.66
CA ILE A 70 5.21 -0.15 -2.34
C ILE A 70 6.40 0.32 -1.51
N LYS A 71 7.41 -0.54 -1.31
CA LYS A 71 8.57 -0.23 -0.47
C LYS A 71 9.30 1.04 -0.93
N SER A 72 9.51 1.20 -2.24
CA SER A 72 10.19 2.38 -2.79
C SER A 72 9.35 3.66 -2.72
N SER A 73 8.01 3.55 -2.79
CA SER A 73 7.13 4.72 -2.85
C SER A 73 6.77 5.27 -1.46
N VAL A 74 6.49 4.40 -0.49
CA VAL A 74 6.14 4.85 0.88
C VAL A 74 7.35 4.95 1.79
N GLY A 75 8.41 4.16 1.55
CA GLY A 75 9.69 4.25 2.28
C GLY A 75 9.50 4.31 3.79
N ASP A 76 10.08 5.33 4.42
CA ASP A 76 10.04 5.56 5.86
C ASP A 76 8.67 6.02 6.38
N ASN A 77 7.74 6.38 5.49
CA ASN A 77 6.36 6.75 5.88
C ASN A 77 5.47 5.53 6.14
N ALA A 78 5.99 4.31 5.98
CA ALA A 78 5.27 3.07 6.27
C ALA A 78 5.63 2.52 7.65
N ILE A 79 4.64 2.00 8.36
CA ILE A 79 4.86 1.16 9.55
C ILE A 79 5.30 -0.23 9.10
N THR A 80 6.50 -0.64 9.50
CA THR A 80 7.09 -1.94 9.18
C THR A 80 6.75 -2.99 10.24
N LYS A 81 7.25 -4.21 10.02
CA LYS A 81 7.10 -5.29 11.00
C LYS A 81 7.91 -5.02 12.27
N GLU A 82 9.06 -4.36 12.12
CA GLU A 82 9.96 -3.99 13.20
C GLU A 82 9.30 -2.93 14.10
N ASP A 83 8.65 -1.91 13.51
CA ASP A 83 7.87 -0.93 14.28
C ASP A 83 6.77 -1.60 15.10
N LYS A 84 6.07 -2.58 14.50
CA LYS A 84 5.03 -3.36 15.20
C LYS A 84 5.58 -4.16 16.36
N ALA A 85 6.83 -4.59 16.30
CA ALA A 85 7.48 -5.33 17.39
C ALA A 85 7.89 -4.38 18.52
N ASP A 86 8.33 -3.17 18.18
CA ASP A 86 8.83 -2.16 19.10
C ASP A 86 7.71 -1.24 19.63
N TRP A 87 7.44 -0.12 18.96
CA TRP A 87 6.61 0.97 19.48
C TRP A 87 5.17 1.01 18.94
N PHE A 88 4.93 0.49 17.73
CA PHE A 88 3.61 0.56 17.08
C PHE A 88 2.70 -0.58 17.54
N LYS A 89 1.89 -0.33 18.58
CA LYS A 89 0.83 -1.24 19.03
C LYS A 89 -0.53 -0.64 18.72
N THR A 90 -1.33 -1.31 17.90
CA THR A 90 -2.66 -0.81 17.49
C THR A 90 -3.63 -0.65 18.67
N SER A 91 -3.39 -1.32 19.80
CA SER A 91 -4.18 -1.18 21.03
C SER A 91 -3.92 0.13 21.78
N ASP A 92 -2.72 0.69 21.66
CA ASP A 92 -2.21 1.67 22.62
C ASP A 92 -1.71 2.96 21.97
N VAL A 93 -1.35 2.91 20.68
CA VAL A 93 -0.81 4.07 19.96
C VAL A 93 -1.94 4.97 19.48
N THR A 94 -1.86 6.24 19.87
CA THR A 94 -2.77 7.29 19.42
C THR A 94 -2.28 7.94 18.12
N LEU A 95 -3.18 8.62 17.41
CA LEU A 95 -2.82 9.43 16.24
C LEU A 95 -1.85 10.57 16.59
N GLY A 96 -1.94 11.15 17.79
CA GLY A 96 -0.99 12.17 18.25
C GLY A 96 0.43 11.62 18.37
N GLN A 97 0.58 10.44 19.00
CA GLN A 97 1.88 9.77 19.10
C GLN A 97 2.44 9.36 17.73
N LEU A 98 1.58 8.96 16.79
CA LEU A 98 1.97 8.69 15.40
C LEU A 98 2.56 9.91 14.70
N ALA A 99 1.95 11.09 14.88
CA ALA A 99 2.41 12.33 14.26
C ALA A 99 3.73 12.83 14.88
N GLU A 100 3.97 12.55 16.16
CA GLU A 100 5.17 12.98 16.88
C GLU A 100 6.36 12.02 16.69
N HIS A 101 6.09 10.75 16.40
CA HIS A 101 7.13 9.73 16.22
C HIS A 101 7.87 9.94 14.90
N LYS A 102 9.10 10.45 14.98
CA LYS A 102 10.01 10.52 13.84
C LYS A 102 10.78 9.22 13.73
N LYS A 103 10.56 8.48 12.65
CA LYS A 103 11.48 7.41 12.24
C LYS A 103 12.86 8.02 11.97
N ASN A 104 13.89 7.43 12.58
CA ASN A 104 15.29 7.80 12.39
C ASN A 104 15.82 7.24 11.07
#